data_AF-A0A847PI96-F1
#
_entry.id   AF-A0A847PI96-F1
#
_cell.length_a   1.000
_cell.length_b   1.000
_cell.length_c   1.000
_cell.angle_alpha   90.00
_cell.angle_beta   90.00
_cell.angle_gamma   90.00
#
_symmetry.space_group_name_H-M   'P 1'
#
loop_
_entity.id
_entity.type
_entity.pdbx_description
1 polymer ?
#
loop_
_entity_poly.entity_id
_entity_poly.type
_entity_poly.pdbx_seq_one_letter_code
_entity_poly.pdbx_strand_id
1 'polypeptide(L)'
;MHQNRVLNPLLGIENPRESTRIEFIGGQNALEEIREESKKPSVVIFTLFPTSTKEIKEISDKTLIMPPKSTWFEPKLRSGISVHQFD
;
A
#
# COMPACT_ATOMS: atom_id res chain seq x y z
N MET A 1 11.03 3.46 -2.04
CA MET A 1 11.65 4.29 -3.10
C MET A 1 10.96 5.65 -3.26
N HIS A 2 9.62 5.75 -3.24
CA HIS A 2 8.91 7.04 -3.45
C HIS A 2 9.03 8.05 -2.31
N GLN A 3 9.11 7.59 -1.05
CA GLN A 3 9.18 8.45 0.13
C GLN A 3 10.32 9.48 0.07
N ASN A 4 11.55 9.00 -0.14
CA ASN A 4 12.77 9.81 0.01
C ASN A 4 13.13 10.59 -1.27
N ARG A 5 12.38 10.40 -2.37
CA ARG A 5 12.69 11.01 -3.66
C ARG A 5 11.57 11.88 -4.22
N VAL A 6 10.33 11.64 -3.83
CA VAL A 6 9.16 12.34 -4.39
C VAL A 6 8.31 12.95 -3.29
N LEU A 7 7.87 12.14 -2.32
CA LEU A 7 6.91 12.59 -1.31
C LEU A 7 7.46 13.72 -0.44
N ASN A 8 8.65 13.54 0.13
CA ASN A 8 9.27 14.58 0.95
C ASN A 8 9.81 15.75 0.10
N PRO A 9 10.76 15.55 -0.83
CA PRO A 9 11.44 16.67 -1.49
C PRO A 9 10.59 17.46 -2.51
N LEU A 10 9.54 16.87 -3.10
CA LEU A 10 8.71 17.55 -4.10
C LEU A 10 7.32 17.92 -3.58
N LEU A 11 6.74 17.11 -2.69
CA LEU A 11 5.36 17.29 -2.21
C LEU A 11 5.28 17.75 -0.74
N GLY A 12 6.40 17.80 -0.01
CA GLY A 12 6.46 18.21 1.40
C GLY A 12 5.83 17.21 2.36
N ILE A 13 5.70 15.94 1.96
CA ILE A 13 5.12 14.86 2.77
C ILE A 13 6.26 14.11 3.47
N GLU A 14 6.57 14.53 4.70
CA GLU A 14 7.63 13.92 5.51
C GLU A 14 7.26 12.51 5.99
N ASN A 15 6.05 12.38 6.57
CA ASN A 15 5.51 11.12 7.05
C ASN A 15 4.11 10.84 6.45
N PRO A 16 4.00 10.03 5.38
CA PRO A 16 2.74 9.62 4.77
C PRO A 16 1.91 8.63 5.61
N ARG A 17 2.36 8.25 6.81
CA ARG A 17 1.49 7.57 7.78
C ARG A 17 0.63 8.56 8.56
N GLU A 18 1.11 9.78 8.75
CA GLU A 18 0.47 10.80 9.59
C GLU A 18 -0.06 11.98 8.77
N SER A 19 0.40 12.14 7.52
CA SER A 19 -0.02 13.22 6.64
C SER A 19 -1.48 13.06 6.19
N THR A 20 -2.27 14.11 6.40
CA THR A 20 -3.65 14.24 5.92
C THR A 20 -3.74 14.58 4.42
N ARG A 21 -2.59 14.82 3.76
CA ARG A 21 -2.50 15.18 2.35
C ARG A 21 -2.32 13.99 1.41
N ILE A 22 -2.30 12.77 1.94
CA ILE A 22 -2.13 11.54 1.17
C ILE A 22 -3.20 10.52 1.53
N GLU A 23 -3.84 9.97 0.52
CA GLU A 23 -4.82 8.90 0.66
C GLU A 23 -4.32 7.65 -0.07
N PHE A 24 -4.68 6.48 0.45
CA PHE A 24 -4.27 5.19 -0.09
C PHE A 24 -5.51 4.42 -0.53
N ILE A 25 -5.69 4.34 -1.85
CA ILE A 25 -6.83 3.70 -2.49
C ILE A 25 -6.42 2.29 -2.93
N GLY A 26 -7.22 1.29 -2.59
CA GLY A 26 -6.96 -0.12 -2.91
C GLY A 26 -8.24 -0.96 -2.92
N GLY A 27 -8.14 -2.21 -3.37
CA GLY A 27 -9.28 -3.14 -3.46
C GLY A 27 -9.99 -3.16 -4.81
N GLN A 28 -11.05 -3.96 -4.90
CA GLN A 28 -11.76 -4.22 -6.17
C GLN A 28 -12.30 -2.96 -6.84
N ASN A 29 -12.61 -1.93 -6.05
CA ASN A 29 -13.18 -0.66 -6.52
C ASN A 29 -12.14 0.45 -6.72
N ALA A 30 -10.85 0.16 -6.55
CA ALA A 30 -9.79 1.17 -6.56
C ALA A 30 -9.77 2.02 -7.84
N LEU A 31 -10.06 1.43 -9.00
CA LEU A 31 -10.09 2.13 -10.28
C LEU A 31 -11.19 3.19 -10.36
N GLU A 32 -12.37 2.89 -9.82
CA GLU A 32 -13.50 3.83 -9.85
C GLU A 32 -13.28 4.97 -8.86
N GLU A 33 -12.75 4.67 -7.68
CA GLU A 33 -12.38 5.67 -6.68
C GLU A 33 -11.26 6.59 -7.19
N ILE A 34 -10.22 6.03 -7.82
CA ILE A 34 -9.17 6.81 -8.52
C ILE A 34 -9.78 7.72 -9.59
N ARG A 35 -10.77 7.23 -10.34
CA ARG A 35 -11.42 8.03 -11.39
C ARG A 35 -12.17 9.22 -10.80
N GLU A 36 -12.90 9.04 -9.71
CA GLU A 36 -13.58 10.15 -9.04
C GLU A 36 -12.59 11.14 -8.43
N GLU A 37 -11.53 10.66 -7.77
CA GLU A 37 -10.47 11.50 -7.22
C GLU A 37 -9.73 12.30 -8.29
N SER A 38 -9.57 11.74 -9.49
CA SER A 38 -8.91 12.43 -10.61
C SER A 38 -9.66 13.69 -11.08
N LYS A 39 -10.93 13.85 -10.73
CA LYS A 39 -11.73 15.03 -11.07
C LYS A 39 -11.46 16.23 -10.15
N LYS A 40 -10.82 16.02 -8.99
CA LYS A 40 -10.50 17.11 -8.06
C LYS A 40 -9.31 17.92 -8.60
N PRO A 41 -9.31 19.26 -8.40
CA PRO A 41 -8.16 20.08 -8.77
C PRO A 41 -6.95 19.76 -7.89
N SER A 42 -5.75 19.87 -8.45
CA SER A 42 -4.47 19.74 -7.72
C SER A 42 -4.19 18.37 -7.12
N VAL A 43 -4.72 17.29 -7.73
CA VAL A 43 -4.45 15.91 -7.33
C VAL A 43 -3.39 15.27 -8.21
N VAL A 44 -2.46 14.52 -7.60
CA VAL A 44 -1.48 13.67 -8.28
C VAL A 44 -1.71 12.23 -7.83
N ILE A 45 -1.89 11.33 -8.78
CA ILE A 45 -2.19 9.92 -8.51
C ILE A 45 -1.00 9.05 -8.94
N PHE A 46 -0.53 8.21 -8.04
CA PHE A 46 0.49 7.19 -8.32
C PHE A 46 -0.15 5.81 -8.28
N THR A 47 -0.08 5.08 -9.39
CA THR A 47 -0.44 3.66 -9.42
C THR A 47 0.82 2.82 -9.30
N LEU A 48 0.76 1.77 -8.48
CA LEU A 48 1.83 0.79 -8.34
C LEU A 48 1.45 -0.45 -9.13
N PHE A 49 2.41 -1.02 -9.86
CA PHE A 49 2.21 -2.32 -10.48
C PHE A 49 1.93 -3.37 -9.38
N PRO A 50 0.90 -4.22 -9.53
CA PRO A 50 0.64 -5.26 -8.55
C PRO A 50 1.84 -6.21 -8.51
N THR A 51 2.46 -6.31 -7.33
CA THR A 51 3.55 -7.24 -7.06
C THR A 51 3.10 -8.67 -7.37
N SER A 52 3.89 -9.41 -8.13
CA SER A 52 3.54 -10.79 -8.46
C SER A 52 3.54 -11.66 -7.20
N THR A 53 2.65 -12.65 -7.11
CA THR A 53 2.61 -13.60 -5.97
C THR A 53 3.95 -14.30 -5.75
N LYS A 54 4.76 -14.43 -6.82
CA LYS A 54 6.11 -15.00 -6.78
C LYS A 54 7.11 -14.12 -6.01
N GLU A 55 7.08 -12.80 -6.20
CA GLU A 55 7.95 -11.85 -5.46
C GLU A 55 7.60 -11.79 -3.98
N ILE A 56 6.30 -11.91 -3.63
CA ILE A 56 5.86 -11.96 -2.23
C ILE A 56 6.48 -13.18 -1.52
N LYS A 57 6.54 -14.34 -2.19
CA LYS A 57 7.14 -15.55 -1.64
C LYS A 57 8.66 -15.41 -1.46
N GLU A 58 9.35 -14.86 -2.46
CA GLU A 58 10.81 -14.65 -2.39
C GLU A 58 11.23 -13.63 -1.31
N ILE A 59 10.40 -12.62 -1.04
CA ILE A 59 10.66 -11.62 0.02
C ILE A 59 10.49 -12.24 1.42
N SER A 60 9.49 -13.11 1.59
CA SER A 60 9.28 -13.88 2.84
C SER A 60 10.44 -14.82 3.11
N ASP A 61 10.93 -15.53 2.09
CA ASP A 61 12.05 -16.47 2.21
C ASP A 61 13.38 -15.76 2.54
N LYS A 62 13.49 -14.46 2.24
CA LYS A 62 14.68 -13.63 2.49
C LYS A 62 14.64 -12.81 3.78
N THR A 63 13.65 -13.04 4.67
CA THR A 63 13.45 -12.26 5.92
C THR A 63 13.45 -10.73 5.73
N LEU A 64 13.02 -10.26 4.55
CA LEU A 64 12.93 -8.84 4.24
C LEU A 64 11.54 -8.28 4.58
N ILE A 65 11.49 -7.00 4.95
CA ILE A 65 10.24 -6.32 5.29
C ILE A 65 9.67 -5.66 4.04
N MET A 66 8.40 -5.96 3.71
CA MET A 66 7.69 -5.27 2.63
C MET A 66 7.57 -3.77 2.93
N PRO A 67 7.70 -2.89 1.91
CA PRO A 67 7.46 -1.47 2.09
C PRO A 67 6.05 -1.25 2.68
N PRO A 68 5.88 -0.32 3.63
CA PRO A 68 4.57 -0.08 4.21
C PRO A 68 3.57 0.34 3.13
N LYS A 69 2.39 -0.29 3.15
CA LYS A 69 1.23 0.01 2.27
C LYS A 69 1.45 -0.34 0.77
N SER A 70 2.41 -1.21 0.42
CA SER A 70 2.63 -1.65 -0.96
C SER A 70 1.82 -2.89 -1.41
N THR A 71 0.96 -3.42 -0.54
CA THR A 71 0.20 -4.65 -0.82
C THR A 71 -1.19 -4.55 -0.22
N TRP A 72 -2.22 -4.72 -1.06
CA TRP A 72 -3.62 -4.81 -0.65
C TRP A 72 -4.07 -6.26 -0.75
N PHE A 73 -4.44 -6.88 0.37
CA PHE A 73 -4.95 -8.26 0.40
C PHE A 73 -6.47 -8.27 0.54
N GLU A 74 -7.14 -8.95 -0.39
CA GLU A 74 -8.58 -9.20 -0.34
C GLU A 74 -8.90 -10.69 -0.44
N PRO A 75 -9.78 -11.22 0.44
CA PRO A 75 -10.38 -10.55 1.59
C PRO A 75 -9.29 -10.15 2.60
N LYS A 76 -9.49 -9.04 3.33
CA LYS A 76 -8.68 -8.76 4.52
C LYS A 76 -8.67 -10.03 5.34
N LEU A 77 -7.48 -10.57 5.64
CA LEU A 77 -7.34 -11.76 6.48
C LEU A 77 -8.25 -11.54 7.69
N ARG A 78 -9.33 -12.32 7.78
CA ARG A 78 -10.09 -12.34 9.03
C ARG A 78 -9.08 -12.76 10.07
N SER A 79 -8.87 -11.93 11.08
CA SER A 79 -7.98 -12.21 12.20
C SER A 79 -8.52 -13.41 12.97
N GLY A 80 -8.37 -14.60 12.42
CA GLY A 80 -8.54 -15.85 13.12
C GLY A 80 -7.27 -16.05 13.94
N ILE A 81 -7.36 -15.81 15.24
CA ILE A 81 -6.38 -16.36 16.17
C ILE A 81 -6.38 -17.88 15.95
N SER A 82 -5.25 -18.43 15.50
CA SER A 82 -5.03 -19.87 15.51
C SER A 82 -4.19 -20.19 16.74
N VAL A 83 -4.83 -20.72 17.78
CA VAL A 83 -4.12 -21.33 18.91
C VAL A 83 -3.87 -22.79 18.53
N HIS A 84 -2.62 -23.14 18.27
CA HIS A 84 -2.20 -24.52 18.21
C HIS A 84 -1.65 -24.87 19.60
N GLN A 85 -2.36 -25.69 20.37
CA GLN A 85 -1.76 -26.32 21.53
C GLN A 85 -0.82 -27.40 21.02
N PHE A 86 0.46 -27.25 21.32
CA PHE A 86 1.41 -28.34 21.24
C PHE A 86 1.17 -29.22 22.47
N ASP A 87 0.93 -30.52 22.26
CA ASP A 87 1.08 -31.53 23.31
C ASP A 87 2.56 -31.81 23.57
#